data_AF-A0A348VV49-F1
#
_entry.id   AF-A0A348VV49-F1
#
_cell.length_a   1.000
_cell.length_b   1.000
_cell.length_c   1.000
_cell.angle_alpha   90.00
_cell.angle_beta   90.00
_cell.angle_gamma   90.00
#
_symmetry.space_group_name_H-M   'P 1'
#
loop_
_entity.id
_entity.type
_entity.pdbx_description
1 polymer ?
#
loop_
_entity_poly.entity_id
_entity_poly.type
_entity_poly.pdbx_seq_one_letter_code
_entity_poly.pdbx_strand_id
1 'polypeptide(L)'
;MKRLLVIFCLSLFCLLGIVAVRYAYVKAKYPVILKNIESRRAELLRSYKQAKSEKEKEKVVDQARGFLNEVLPGKVLPAWYGTPWSFNGNAGHPFEGRVACGSFVENVLRHAGFEIDSRMSEQPSEYIIKNVCEERDIARFSRVSIDAFNREVRKMGEGVYLVGLDSHVGFLYISKGKYRFVHSHGYLVVLSEVPSLSPTLRMSNYRVVGKLFSRNMTERWLLGEKIRLQYNYFAQKR
;
A
#
# COMPACT_ATOMS: atom_id res chain seq x y z
N MET A 1 -37.94 -20.64 17.45
CA MET A 1 -36.77 -21.33 16.86
C MET A 1 -36.70 -21.30 15.33
N LYS A 2 -37.75 -21.68 14.57
CA LYS A 2 -37.70 -21.67 13.08
C LYS A 2 -37.47 -20.29 12.44
N ARG A 3 -38.02 -19.20 12.99
CA ARG A 3 -37.81 -17.82 12.49
C ARG A 3 -36.38 -17.29 12.71
N LEU A 4 -35.70 -17.72 13.78
CA LEU A 4 -34.32 -17.32 14.08
C LEU A 4 -33.31 -18.03 13.14
N LEU A 5 -33.60 -19.28 12.77
CA LEU A 5 -32.80 -20.08 11.84
C LEU A 5 -32.87 -19.55 10.40
N VAL A 6 -34.05 -19.08 9.96
CA VAL A 6 -34.25 -18.51 8.62
C VAL A 6 -33.56 -17.14 8.46
N ILE A 7 -33.58 -16.29 9.49
CA ILE A 7 -32.87 -15.00 9.48
C ILE A 7 -31.35 -15.21 9.43
N PHE A 8 -30.83 -16.21 10.17
CA PHE A 8 -29.40 -16.54 10.18
C PHE A 8 -28.93 -17.12 8.82
N CYS A 9 -29.75 -17.96 8.17
CA CYS A 9 -29.47 -18.45 6.81
C CYS A 9 -29.51 -17.33 5.75
N LEU A 10 -30.47 -16.40 5.82
CA LEU A 10 -30.56 -15.28 4.87
C LEU A 10 -29.38 -14.30 5.00
N SER A 11 -28.91 -14.02 6.22
CA SER A 11 -27.71 -13.17 6.43
C SER A 11 -26.42 -13.82 5.93
N LEU A 12 -26.29 -15.14 6.06
CA LEU A 12 -25.11 -15.89 5.59
C LEU A 12 -25.07 -15.97 4.05
N PHE A 13 -26.23 -16.15 3.40
CA PHE A 13 -26.35 -16.10 1.94
C PHE A 13 -26.07 -14.70 1.36
N CYS A 14 -26.49 -13.62 2.03
CA CYS A 14 -26.16 -12.26 1.62
C CYS A 14 -24.65 -11.95 1.72
N LEU A 15 -23.99 -12.37 2.81
CA LEU A 15 -22.55 -12.16 2.99
C LEU A 15 -21.70 -12.97 1.99
N LEU A 16 -22.06 -14.24 1.74
CA LEU A 16 -21.41 -15.06 0.72
C LEU A 16 -21.62 -14.50 -0.69
N GLY A 17 -22.82 -14.00 -0.98
CA GLY A 17 -23.13 -13.33 -2.26
C GLY A 17 -22.29 -12.07 -2.48
N ILE A 18 -22.10 -11.22 -1.46
CA ILE A 18 -21.29 -10.01 -1.56
C ILE A 18 -19.81 -10.34 -1.82
N VAL A 19 -19.27 -11.33 -1.13
CA VAL A 19 -17.87 -11.77 -1.33
C VAL A 19 -17.67 -12.36 -2.72
N ALA A 20 -18.58 -13.22 -3.19
CA ALA A 20 -18.52 -13.82 -4.52
C ALA A 20 -18.63 -12.76 -5.64
N VAL A 21 -19.55 -11.79 -5.50
CA VAL A 21 -19.70 -10.67 -6.45
C VAL A 21 -18.45 -9.81 -6.48
N ARG A 22 -17.87 -9.49 -5.31
CA ARG A 22 -16.63 -8.72 -5.22
C ARG A 22 -15.46 -9.45 -5.87
N TYR A 23 -15.31 -10.75 -5.59
CA TYR A 23 -14.28 -11.59 -6.21
C TYR A 23 -14.40 -11.58 -7.74
N ALA A 24 -15.60 -11.83 -8.27
CA ALA A 24 -15.84 -11.82 -9.72
C ALA A 24 -15.53 -10.45 -10.35
N TYR A 25 -15.94 -9.36 -9.69
CA TYR A 25 -15.64 -8.00 -10.14
C TYR A 25 -14.12 -7.73 -10.16
N VAL A 26 -13.41 -8.05 -9.08
CA VAL A 26 -11.96 -7.83 -8.98
C VAL A 26 -11.23 -8.68 -10.01
N LYS A 27 -11.57 -9.96 -10.15
CA LYS A 27 -10.97 -10.86 -11.14
C LYS A 27 -11.12 -10.33 -12.58
N ALA A 28 -12.27 -9.75 -12.92
CA ALA A 28 -12.51 -9.20 -14.26
C ALA A 28 -11.84 -7.83 -14.49
N LYS A 29 -11.81 -6.95 -13.48
CA LYS A 29 -11.37 -5.55 -13.65
C LYS A 29 -9.91 -5.31 -13.28
N TYR A 30 -9.35 -6.08 -12.36
CA TYR A 30 -8.01 -5.82 -11.85
C TYR A 30 -6.91 -5.98 -12.90
N PRO A 31 -6.91 -7.02 -13.77
CA PRO A 31 -5.93 -7.11 -14.86
C PRO A 31 -5.96 -5.91 -15.81
N VAL A 32 -7.15 -5.34 -16.06
CA VAL A 32 -7.31 -4.11 -16.86
C VAL A 32 -6.68 -2.90 -16.16
N ILE A 33 -6.86 -2.78 -14.84
CA ILE A 33 -6.22 -1.73 -14.03
C ILE A 33 -4.69 -1.84 -14.14
N LEU A 34 -4.11 -3.04 -14.01
CA LEU A 34 -2.67 -3.25 -14.11
C LEU A 34 -2.14 -2.89 -15.51
N LYS A 35 -2.84 -3.32 -16.56
CA LYS A 35 -2.50 -2.95 -17.95
C LYS A 35 -2.54 -1.44 -18.18
N ASN A 36 -3.52 -0.74 -17.58
CA ASN A 36 -3.63 0.71 -17.70
C ASN A 36 -2.49 1.44 -16.98
N ILE A 37 -2.06 0.95 -15.81
CA ILE A 37 -0.89 1.46 -15.09
C ILE A 37 0.36 1.33 -15.96
N GLU A 38 0.60 0.16 -16.54
CA GLU A 38 1.76 -0.07 -17.40
C GLU A 38 1.72 0.78 -18.67
N SER A 39 0.55 0.91 -19.30
CA SER A 39 0.36 1.76 -20.48
C SER A 39 0.68 3.22 -20.16
N ARG A 40 0.23 3.71 -19.00
CA ARG A 40 0.50 5.07 -18.53
C ARG A 40 1.97 5.28 -18.18
N ARG A 41 2.61 4.29 -17.55
CA ARG A 41 4.06 4.31 -17.29
C ARG A 41 4.86 4.43 -18.58
N ALA A 42 4.52 3.63 -19.59
CA ALA A 42 5.18 3.65 -20.90
C ALA A 42 4.99 4.98 -21.64
N GLU A 43 3.80 5.60 -21.54
CA GLU A 43 3.53 6.94 -22.06
C GLU A 43 4.44 7.98 -21.41
N LEU A 44 4.45 8.02 -20.07
CA LEU A 44 5.27 8.98 -19.32
C LEU A 44 6.76 8.74 -19.51
N LEU A 45 7.21 7.49 -19.64
CA LEU A 45 8.60 7.17 -19.95
C LEU A 45 9.03 7.73 -21.31
N ARG A 46 8.17 7.68 -22.34
CA ARG A 46 8.47 8.30 -23.64
C ARG A 46 8.64 9.80 -23.49
N SER A 47 7.74 10.47 -22.76
CA SER A 47 7.87 11.90 -22.46
C SER A 47 9.14 12.22 -21.67
N TYR A 48 9.48 11.38 -20.68
CA TYR A 48 10.69 11.54 -19.86
C TYR A 48 11.96 11.46 -20.70
N LYS A 49 12.03 10.50 -21.64
CA LYS A 49 13.17 10.33 -22.55
C LYS A 49 13.29 11.44 -23.61
N GLN A 50 12.17 12.07 -23.98
CA GLN A 50 12.13 13.17 -24.96
C GLN A 50 12.39 14.55 -24.33
N ALA A 51 12.32 14.66 -23.00
CA ALA A 51 12.61 15.89 -22.28
C ALA A 51 14.03 16.37 -22.54
N LYS A 52 14.17 17.64 -22.91
CA LYS A 52 15.44 18.29 -23.30
C LYS A 52 16.12 19.01 -22.14
N SER A 53 15.47 19.09 -20.98
CA SER A 53 16.00 19.75 -19.79
C SER A 53 15.56 19.05 -18.51
N GLU A 54 16.29 19.30 -17.41
CA GLU A 54 15.90 18.81 -16.08
C GLU A 54 14.54 19.36 -15.62
N LYS A 55 14.18 20.59 -16.04
CA LYS A 55 12.86 21.15 -15.76
C LYS A 55 11.73 20.38 -16.45
N GLU A 56 11.95 19.96 -17.70
CA GLU A 56 10.99 19.14 -18.44
C GLU A 56 10.87 17.72 -17.84
N LYS A 57 12.01 17.13 -17.45
CA LYS A 57 12.01 15.85 -16.72
C LYS A 57 11.26 15.93 -15.40
N GLU A 58 11.49 16.97 -14.60
CA GLU A 58 10.79 17.18 -13.33
C GLU A 58 9.27 17.24 -13.54
N LYS A 59 8.81 17.95 -14.59
CA LYS A 59 7.39 18.01 -14.93
C LYS A 59 6.80 16.63 -15.22
N VAL A 60 7.54 15.76 -15.93
CA VAL A 60 7.09 14.39 -16.20
C VAL A 60 7.09 13.54 -14.93
N VAL A 61 8.09 13.71 -14.07
CA VAL A 61 8.15 13.06 -12.75
C VAL A 61 6.97 13.50 -11.87
N ASP A 62 6.60 14.77 -11.87
CA ASP A 62 5.43 15.29 -11.15
C ASP A 62 4.12 14.70 -11.67
N GLN A 63 3.99 14.56 -12.99
CA GLN A 63 2.83 13.88 -13.62
C GLN A 63 2.74 12.41 -13.21
N ALA A 64 3.88 11.70 -13.20
CA ALA A 64 3.96 10.32 -12.74
C ALA A 64 3.62 10.19 -11.26
N ARG A 65 4.16 11.07 -10.41
CA ARG A 65 3.86 11.14 -8.98
C ARG A 65 2.38 11.40 -8.73
N GLY A 66 1.77 12.33 -9.47
CA GLY A 66 0.34 12.61 -9.40
C GLY A 66 -0.51 11.38 -9.77
N PHE A 67 -0.16 10.71 -10.87
CA PHE A 67 -0.83 9.48 -11.29
C PHE A 67 -0.74 8.38 -10.23
N LEU A 68 0.45 8.14 -9.64
CA LEU A 68 0.65 7.14 -8.60
C LEU A 68 -0.16 7.45 -7.33
N ASN A 69 -0.18 8.72 -6.91
CA ASN A 69 -1.00 9.18 -5.77
C ASN A 69 -2.52 9.04 -6.02
N GLU A 70 -2.97 8.98 -7.26
CA GLU A 70 -4.38 8.75 -7.59
C GLU A 70 -4.69 7.26 -7.71
N VAL A 71 -3.93 6.53 -8.51
CA VAL A 71 -4.25 5.15 -8.90
C VAL A 71 -4.09 4.19 -7.72
N LEU A 72 -3.12 4.42 -6.84
CA LEU A 72 -2.84 3.51 -5.74
C LEU A 72 -3.99 3.49 -4.72
N PRO A 73 -4.42 4.61 -4.12
CA PRO A 73 -5.60 4.64 -3.24
C PRO A 73 -6.93 4.50 -3.99
N GLY A 74 -7.01 4.93 -5.26
CA GLY A 74 -8.25 4.93 -6.03
C GLY A 74 -8.62 3.59 -6.66
N LYS A 75 -7.63 2.76 -6.98
CA LYS A 75 -7.82 1.52 -7.77
C LYS A 75 -7.07 0.31 -7.21
N VAL A 76 -5.78 0.46 -6.88
CA VAL A 76 -4.95 -0.68 -6.47
C VAL A 76 -5.32 -1.16 -5.06
N LEU A 77 -5.24 -0.30 -4.03
CA LEU A 77 -5.58 -0.66 -2.65
C LEU A 77 -7.01 -1.22 -2.52
N PRO A 78 -8.05 -0.59 -3.12
CA PRO A 78 -9.41 -1.12 -3.04
C PRO A 78 -9.56 -2.53 -3.61
N ALA A 79 -8.81 -2.91 -4.63
CA ALA A 79 -8.90 -4.26 -5.20
C ALA A 79 -8.55 -5.34 -4.18
N TRP A 80 -7.68 -5.03 -3.22
CA TRP A 80 -7.26 -5.96 -2.17
C TRP A 80 -8.26 -6.10 -1.02
N TYR A 81 -9.16 -5.13 -0.80
CA TYR A 81 -10.04 -5.19 0.38
C TYR A 81 -10.87 -6.47 0.40
N GLY A 82 -10.87 -7.18 1.52
CA GLY A 82 -11.52 -8.47 1.69
C GLY A 82 -10.62 -9.68 1.42
N THR A 83 -9.39 -9.48 0.90
CA THR A 83 -8.43 -10.58 0.74
C THR A 83 -8.06 -11.14 2.12
N PRO A 84 -8.22 -12.45 2.38
CA PRO A 84 -7.92 -13.06 3.67
C PRO A 84 -6.48 -12.87 4.13
N TRP A 85 -6.28 -12.66 5.44
CA TRP A 85 -4.94 -12.58 6.02
C TRP A 85 -4.39 -13.95 6.42
N SER A 86 -3.07 -14.13 6.35
CA SER A 86 -2.32 -15.20 7.02
C SER A 86 -0.93 -14.69 7.37
N PHE A 87 -0.35 -15.16 8.49
CA PHE A 87 1.02 -14.82 8.89
C PHE A 87 2.05 -15.22 7.82
N ASN A 88 1.87 -16.39 7.22
CA ASN A 88 2.69 -16.89 6.10
C ASN A 88 2.02 -16.66 4.73
N GLY A 89 1.10 -15.69 4.65
CA GLY A 89 0.32 -15.44 3.44
C GLY A 89 1.17 -14.84 2.34
N ASN A 90 1.20 -15.48 1.17
CA ASN A 90 2.00 -15.12 0.01
C ASN A 90 1.17 -14.87 -1.26
N ALA A 91 -0.13 -14.60 -1.12
CA ALA A 91 -1.01 -14.39 -2.28
C ALA A 91 -0.47 -13.27 -3.19
N GLY A 92 -0.19 -13.62 -4.44
CA GLY A 92 0.30 -12.69 -5.47
C GLY A 92 -0.76 -11.70 -5.93
N HIS A 93 -2.04 -12.09 -5.93
CA HIS A 93 -3.17 -11.25 -6.34
C HIS A 93 -4.28 -11.21 -5.28
N PRO A 94 -5.15 -10.17 -5.31
CA PRO A 94 -6.33 -10.10 -4.47
C PRO A 94 -7.18 -11.36 -4.58
N PHE A 95 -7.64 -11.88 -3.43
CA PHE A 95 -8.49 -13.08 -3.31
C PHE A 95 -7.91 -14.40 -3.85
N GLU A 96 -6.67 -14.44 -4.34
CA GLU A 96 -5.98 -15.66 -4.79
C GLU A 96 -5.15 -16.28 -3.65
N GLY A 97 -5.80 -16.55 -2.53
CA GLY A 97 -5.17 -17.09 -1.32
C GLY A 97 -5.20 -16.13 -0.13
N ARG A 98 -4.17 -16.18 0.71
CA ARG A 98 -4.05 -15.36 1.93
C ARG A 98 -2.79 -14.49 1.85
N VAL A 99 -2.82 -13.28 2.43
CA VAL A 99 -1.71 -12.32 2.31
C VAL A 99 -1.23 -11.78 3.66
N ALA A 100 0.08 -11.86 3.91
CA ALA A 100 0.73 -11.26 5.07
C ALA A 100 0.89 -9.74 4.90
N CYS A 101 1.25 -9.01 5.96
CA CYS A 101 1.36 -7.55 5.91
C CYS A 101 2.51 -7.06 5.01
N GLY A 102 3.68 -7.68 5.10
CA GLY A 102 4.83 -7.37 4.23
C GLY A 102 4.55 -7.73 2.76
N SER A 103 4.04 -8.93 2.49
CA SER A 103 3.69 -9.37 1.13
C SER A 103 2.58 -8.51 0.51
N PHE A 104 1.62 -8.03 1.32
CA PHE A 104 0.62 -7.08 0.86
C PHE A 104 1.25 -5.76 0.40
N VAL A 105 2.17 -5.18 1.18
CA VAL A 105 2.88 -3.95 0.79
C VAL A 105 3.70 -4.17 -0.48
N GLU A 106 4.45 -5.26 -0.55
CA GLU A 106 5.25 -5.61 -1.73
C GLU A 106 4.35 -5.74 -2.96
N ASN A 107 3.32 -6.58 -2.91
CA ASN A 107 2.45 -6.85 -4.06
C ASN A 107 1.68 -5.61 -4.50
N VAL A 108 1.24 -4.74 -3.59
CA VAL A 108 0.62 -3.45 -3.95
C VAL A 108 1.58 -2.57 -4.72
N LEU A 109 2.84 -2.45 -4.29
CA LEU A 109 3.83 -1.64 -4.98
C LEU A 109 4.23 -2.27 -6.32
N ARG A 110 4.41 -3.59 -6.40
CA ARG A 110 4.64 -4.31 -7.67
C ARG A 110 3.48 -4.10 -8.65
N HIS A 111 2.24 -4.19 -8.17
CA HIS A 111 1.04 -3.96 -8.99
C HIS A 111 0.84 -2.50 -9.38
N ALA A 112 1.48 -1.57 -8.68
CA ALA A 112 1.59 -0.18 -9.12
C ALA A 112 2.69 0.02 -10.19
N GLY A 113 3.42 -1.03 -10.59
CA GLY A 113 4.43 -1.02 -11.64
C GLY A 113 5.86 -0.85 -11.15
N PHE A 114 6.12 -1.01 -9.84
CA PHE A 114 7.48 -0.95 -9.30
C PHE A 114 8.18 -2.31 -9.38
N GLU A 115 9.45 -2.30 -9.79
CA GLU A 115 10.32 -3.45 -9.65
C GLU A 115 10.95 -3.46 -8.26
N ILE A 116 10.55 -4.42 -7.41
CA ILE A 116 11.00 -4.50 -6.01
C ILE A 116 11.69 -5.84 -5.76
N ASP A 117 12.74 -5.87 -4.94
CA ASP A 117 13.32 -7.11 -4.43
C ASP A 117 12.28 -7.86 -3.56
N SER A 118 11.99 -9.13 -3.87
CA SER A 118 10.95 -9.88 -3.14
C SER A 118 11.25 -10.08 -1.66
N ARG A 119 12.53 -10.05 -1.27
CA ARG A 119 12.94 -10.12 0.14
C ARG A 119 12.55 -8.88 0.94
N MET A 120 11.99 -7.85 0.28
CA MET A 120 11.43 -6.66 0.93
C MET A 120 10.29 -7.05 1.87
N SER A 121 9.40 -7.97 1.47
CA SER A 121 8.26 -8.37 2.31
C SER A 121 8.65 -9.07 3.61
N GLU A 122 9.89 -9.54 3.71
CA GLU A 122 10.43 -10.24 4.88
C GLU A 122 11.13 -9.29 5.86
N GLN A 123 11.42 -8.05 5.45
CA GLN A 123 12.14 -7.11 6.31
C GLN A 123 11.25 -6.57 7.44
N PRO A 124 11.84 -6.18 8.59
CA PRO A 124 11.14 -5.38 9.60
C PRO A 124 10.51 -4.12 9.00
N SER A 125 9.39 -3.67 9.56
CA SER A 125 8.55 -2.60 9.00
C SER A 125 9.32 -1.31 8.67
N GLU A 126 10.22 -0.86 9.56
CA GLU A 126 11.08 0.30 9.30
C GLU A 126 12.10 0.03 8.17
N TYR A 127 12.67 -1.18 8.08
CA TYR A 127 13.61 -1.52 7.01
C TYR A 127 12.90 -1.52 5.65
N ILE A 128 11.65 -1.98 5.57
CA ILE A 128 10.82 -1.82 4.36
C ILE A 128 10.77 -0.34 3.98
N ILE A 129 10.39 0.53 4.92
CA ILE A 129 10.25 1.97 4.68
C ILE A 129 11.57 2.59 4.21
N LYS A 130 12.68 2.30 4.89
CA LYS A 130 14.01 2.85 4.56
C LYS A 130 14.53 2.42 3.18
N ASN A 131 14.05 1.29 2.65
CA ASN A 131 14.44 0.84 1.31
C ASN A 131 13.63 1.50 0.19
N VAL A 132 12.42 2.01 0.47
CA VAL A 132 11.54 2.59 -0.56
C VAL A 132 11.32 4.10 -0.42
N CYS A 133 11.59 4.67 0.75
CA CYS A 133 11.47 6.10 1.04
C CYS A 133 12.85 6.72 1.24
N GLU A 134 12.96 8.01 0.92
CA GLU A 134 14.16 8.79 1.27
C GLU A 134 14.10 9.19 2.75
N GLU A 135 15.24 9.24 3.43
CA GLU A 135 15.30 9.53 4.88
C GLU A 135 14.63 10.87 5.25
N ARG A 136 14.73 11.89 4.39
CA ARG A 136 14.05 13.19 4.58
C ARG A 136 12.53 13.11 4.58
N ASP A 137 11.97 12.05 3.99
CA ASP A 137 10.54 11.79 3.86
C ASP A 137 10.05 10.80 4.95
N ILE A 138 10.91 10.41 5.89
CA ILE A 138 10.62 9.49 6.99
C ILE A 138 10.48 10.25 8.32
N ALA A 139 9.39 9.98 9.03
CA ALA A 139 9.15 10.45 10.40
C ALA A 139 8.99 9.27 11.37
N ARG A 140 9.57 9.39 12.56
CA ARG A 140 9.55 8.36 13.61
C ARG A 140 8.87 8.88 14.87
N PHE A 141 8.00 8.07 15.45
CA PHE A 141 7.17 8.41 16.60
C PHE A 141 7.29 7.31 17.65
N SER A 142 7.91 7.62 18.79
CA SER A 142 8.07 6.69 19.91
C SER A 142 7.20 7.12 21.10
N ARG A 143 6.35 6.21 21.57
CA ARG A 143 5.41 6.40 22.69
C ARG A 143 4.52 7.66 22.56
N VAL A 144 4.25 8.06 21.31
CA VAL A 144 3.38 9.19 20.97
C VAL A 144 1.93 8.73 20.95
N SER A 145 1.01 9.55 21.48
CA SER A 145 -0.43 9.26 21.42
C SER A 145 -0.95 9.20 19.98
N ILE A 146 -2.03 8.44 19.76
CA ILE A 146 -2.61 8.30 18.42
C ILE A 146 -3.06 9.65 17.82
N ASP A 147 -3.54 10.58 18.65
CA ASP A 147 -3.99 11.90 18.20
C ASP A 147 -2.82 12.79 17.79
N ALA A 148 -1.73 12.78 18.56
CA ALA A 148 -0.51 13.49 18.20
C ALA A 148 0.10 12.90 16.92
N PHE A 149 0.17 11.57 16.81
CA PHE A 149 0.62 10.89 15.59
C PHE A 149 -0.19 11.32 14.36
N ASN A 150 -1.53 11.23 14.43
CA ASN A 150 -2.41 11.59 13.31
C ASN A 150 -2.27 13.07 12.92
N ARG A 151 -2.12 13.97 13.89
CA ARG A 151 -1.89 15.40 13.64
C ARG A 151 -0.58 15.64 12.90
N GLU A 152 0.51 15.01 13.34
CA GLU A 152 1.81 15.19 12.67
C GLU A 152 1.82 14.58 11.26
N VAL A 153 1.22 13.39 11.07
CA VAL A 153 1.10 12.80 9.72
C VAL A 153 0.29 13.69 8.79
N ARG A 154 -0.79 14.33 9.27
CA ARG A 154 -1.56 15.28 8.46
C ARG A 154 -0.76 16.51 8.02
N LYS A 155 0.20 16.97 8.83
CA LYS A 155 1.11 18.07 8.45
C LYS A 155 2.08 17.68 7.33
N MET A 156 2.32 16.37 7.12
CA MET A 156 3.12 15.87 6.00
C MET A 156 2.40 16.02 4.63
N GLY A 157 1.16 16.52 4.62
CA GLY A 157 0.40 16.90 3.43
C GLY A 157 -0.39 15.76 2.79
N GLU A 158 -0.89 16.01 1.57
CA GLU A 158 -1.51 14.96 0.76
C GLU A 158 -0.44 13.99 0.21
N GLY A 159 -0.83 12.74 0.02
CA GLY A 159 0.01 11.71 -0.56
C GLY A 159 -0.31 10.30 -0.06
N VAL A 160 0.50 9.35 -0.53
CA VAL A 160 0.52 7.97 -0.04
C VAL A 160 1.78 7.75 0.79
N TYR A 161 1.64 7.00 1.87
CA TYR A 161 2.69 6.71 2.83
C TYR A 161 2.72 5.22 3.14
N LEU A 162 3.89 4.71 3.48
CA LEU A 162 3.98 3.50 4.29
C LEU A 162 3.94 3.88 5.76
N VAL A 163 3.28 3.05 6.56
CA VAL A 163 3.34 3.09 8.02
C VAL A 163 3.84 1.75 8.54
N GLY A 164 4.93 1.80 9.30
CA GLY A 164 5.52 0.68 10.02
C GLY A 164 5.22 0.81 11.49
N LEU A 165 4.86 -0.30 12.11
CA LEU A 165 4.54 -0.45 13.53
C LEU A 165 5.48 -1.49 14.14
N ASP A 166 5.39 -1.71 15.45
CA ASP A 166 6.25 -2.66 16.19
C ASP A 166 6.31 -4.07 15.55
N SER A 167 5.18 -4.54 15.03
CA SER A 167 5.05 -5.88 14.43
C SER A 167 4.21 -5.89 13.14
N HIS A 168 3.97 -4.73 12.55
CA HIS A 168 3.03 -4.60 11.42
C HIS A 168 3.46 -3.54 10.41
N VAL A 169 2.94 -3.63 9.19
CA VAL A 169 3.14 -2.62 8.14
C VAL A 169 1.88 -2.46 7.29
N GLY A 170 1.66 -1.27 6.78
CA GLY A 170 0.57 -0.98 5.85
C GLY A 170 0.74 0.37 5.18
N PHE A 171 -0.33 0.86 4.56
CA PHE A 171 -0.38 2.15 3.89
C PHE A 171 -1.19 3.16 4.69
N LEU A 172 -0.75 4.40 4.72
CA LEU A 172 -1.62 5.55 4.98
C LEU A 172 -1.81 6.31 3.68
N TYR A 173 -2.96 6.93 3.48
CA TYR A 173 -3.09 7.95 2.43
C TYR A 173 -3.93 9.12 2.90
N ILE A 174 -3.56 10.30 2.42
CA ILE A 174 -4.30 11.55 2.56
C ILE A 174 -4.60 12.04 1.15
N SER A 175 -5.88 12.02 0.75
CA SER A 175 -6.30 12.45 -0.58
C SER A 175 -7.75 12.91 -0.56
N LYS A 176 -8.02 14.10 -1.11
CA LYS A 176 -9.39 14.64 -1.28
C LYS A 176 -10.19 14.60 0.04
N GLY A 177 -9.55 15.04 1.12
CA GLY A 177 -10.13 15.07 2.47
C GLY A 177 -10.23 13.71 3.18
N LYS A 178 -9.88 12.59 2.52
CA LYS A 178 -9.86 11.26 3.15
C LYS A 178 -8.50 11.02 3.78
N TYR A 179 -8.49 10.55 5.03
CA TYR A 179 -7.32 10.02 5.71
C TYR A 179 -7.59 8.59 6.15
N ARG A 180 -6.88 7.61 5.58
CA ARG A 180 -7.18 6.19 5.75
C ARG A 180 -5.93 5.38 6.02
N PHE A 181 -6.08 4.36 6.84
CA PHE A 181 -5.10 3.29 7.06
C PHE A 181 -5.56 2.04 6.31
N VAL A 182 -4.72 1.48 5.45
CA VAL A 182 -5.01 0.27 4.69
C VAL A 182 -3.93 -0.76 4.97
N HIS A 183 -4.35 -1.93 5.44
CA HIS A 183 -3.41 -2.97 5.84
C HIS A 183 -4.06 -4.36 5.76
N SER A 184 -3.24 -5.39 5.61
CA SER A 184 -3.68 -6.78 5.81
C SER A 184 -3.81 -7.03 7.30
N HIS A 185 -5.03 -6.96 7.84
CA HIS A 185 -5.26 -6.99 9.28
C HIS A 185 -4.97 -8.39 9.83
N GLY A 186 -4.08 -8.48 10.83
CA GLY A 186 -3.81 -9.74 11.53
C GLY A 186 -5.12 -10.36 11.99
N TYR A 187 -5.41 -11.60 11.58
CA TYR A 187 -6.62 -12.36 11.89
C TYR A 187 -7.89 -12.10 11.06
N LEU A 188 -7.92 -11.08 10.19
CA LEU A 188 -9.10 -10.78 9.36
C LEU A 188 -8.77 -10.82 7.87
N VAL A 189 -8.80 -9.66 7.23
CA VAL A 189 -8.67 -9.44 5.80
C VAL A 189 -7.91 -8.14 5.57
N VAL A 190 -7.51 -7.87 4.33
CA VAL A 190 -7.14 -6.51 3.94
C VAL A 190 -8.35 -5.60 4.09
N LEU A 191 -8.20 -4.51 4.83
CA LEU A 191 -9.27 -3.56 5.11
C LEU A 191 -8.75 -2.12 5.18
N SER A 192 -9.68 -1.16 5.17
CA SER A 192 -9.39 0.25 5.31
C SER A 192 -10.07 0.81 6.55
N GLU A 193 -9.32 1.50 7.41
CA GLU A 193 -9.80 2.08 8.67
C GLU A 193 -9.60 3.61 8.71
N VAL A 194 -10.32 4.26 9.62
CA VAL A 194 -9.99 5.62 10.05
C VAL A 194 -8.81 5.54 11.03
N PRO A 195 -7.68 6.22 10.79
CA PRO A 195 -6.48 6.07 11.61
C PRO A 195 -6.67 6.34 13.11
N SER A 196 -7.51 7.30 13.51
CA SER A 196 -7.82 7.59 14.92
C SER A 196 -8.61 6.49 15.63
N LEU A 197 -9.32 5.65 14.87
CA LEU A 197 -10.14 4.57 15.38
C LEU A 197 -9.46 3.20 15.29
N SER A 198 -8.33 3.10 14.60
CA SER A 198 -7.62 1.83 14.38
C SER A 198 -6.96 1.33 15.68
N PRO A 199 -7.37 0.17 16.23
CA PRO A 199 -6.71 -0.43 17.38
C PRO A 199 -5.26 -0.80 17.07
N THR A 200 -5.00 -1.30 15.84
CA THR A 200 -3.66 -1.68 15.38
C THR A 200 -2.70 -0.49 15.43
N LEU A 201 -3.13 0.69 14.95
CA LEU A 201 -2.32 1.89 15.10
C LEU A 201 -2.18 2.30 16.56
N ARG A 202 -3.26 2.30 17.35
CA ARG A 202 -3.27 2.77 18.75
C ARG A 202 -2.34 1.94 19.66
N MET A 203 -2.32 0.62 19.48
CA MET A 203 -1.54 -0.30 20.33
C MET A 203 -0.03 -0.26 20.07
N SER A 204 0.40 0.26 18.92
CA SER A 204 1.82 0.36 18.59
C SER A 204 2.52 1.44 19.42
N ASN A 205 3.64 1.08 20.05
CA ASN A 205 4.50 2.00 20.80
C ASN A 205 5.50 2.72 19.90
N TYR A 206 5.84 2.13 18.76
CA TYR A 206 6.76 2.71 17.79
C TYR A 206 6.16 2.73 16.39
N ARG A 207 6.00 3.93 15.83
CA ARG A 207 5.44 4.14 14.49
C ARG A 207 6.44 4.87 13.62
N VAL A 208 6.63 4.38 12.40
CA VAL A 208 7.46 5.00 11.38
C VAL A 208 6.58 5.27 10.17
N VAL A 209 6.65 6.48 9.62
CA VAL A 209 5.89 6.86 8.42
C VAL A 209 6.85 7.36 7.38
N GLY A 210 6.81 6.78 6.18
CA GLY A 210 7.58 7.24 5.02
C GLY A 210 6.65 7.70 3.91
N LYS A 211 6.81 8.93 3.43
CA LYS A 211 6.06 9.43 2.27
C LYS A 211 6.62 8.80 1.00
N LEU A 212 5.74 8.18 0.21
CA LEU A 212 6.11 7.52 -1.04
C LEU A 212 6.19 8.51 -2.20
N PHE A 213 6.81 8.03 -3.28
CA PHE A 213 6.90 8.72 -4.56
C PHE A 213 7.72 10.01 -4.51
N SER A 214 8.83 9.97 -3.77
CA SER A 214 9.91 10.94 -3.95
C SER A 214 10.31 11.02 -5.43
N ARG A 215 11.02 12.09 -5.81
CA ARG A 215 11.55 12.25 -7.18
C ARG A 215 12.32 11.01 -7.63
N ASN A 216 13.26 10.52 -6.83
CA ASN A 216 14.08 9.34 -7.14
C ASN A 216 13.24 8.07 -7.25
N MET A 217 12.32 7.83 -6.31
CA MET A 217 11.43 6.64 -6.38
C MET A 217 10.58 6.65 -7.65
N THR A 218 10.04 7.81 -8.01
CA THR A 218 9.19 7.98 -9.19
C THR A 218 9.99 7.86 -10.50
N GLU A 219 11.21 8.37 -10.52
CA GLU A 219 12.12 8.21 -11.66
C GLU A 219 12.46 6.73 -11.89
N ARG A 220 12.77 5.98 -10.83
CA ARG A 220 12.98 4.53 -10.90
C ARG A 220 11.77 3.79 -11.46
N TRP A 221 10.56 4.18 -11.06
CA TRP A 221 9.32 3.64 -11.62
C TRP A 221 9.21 3.87 -13.13
N LEU A 222 9.46 5.11 -13.58
CA LEU A 222 9.46 5.44 -15.02
C LEU A 222 10.47 4.55 -15.76
N LEU A 223 11.69 4.45 -15.25
CA LEU A 223 12.79 3.72 -15.87
C LEU A 223 12.68 2.19 -15.75
N GLY A 224 11.76 1.67 -14.91
CA GLY A 224 11.65 0.24 -14.61
C GLY A 224 12.85 -0.28 -13.81
N GLU A 225 13.50 0.58 -13.03
CA GLU A 225 14.67 0.20 -12.25
C GLU A 225 14.28 -0.53 -10.97
N LYS A 226 14.98 -1.64 -10.71
CA LYS A 226 14.76 -2.44 -9.49
C LYS A 226 15.17 -1.68 -8.23
N ILE A 227 14.25 -1.54 -7.29
CA ILE A 227 14.51 -1.14 -5.90
C ILE A 227 15.07 -2.34 -5.16
N ARG A 228 16.38 -2.30 -4.88
CA ARG A 228 17.12 -3.36 -4.18
C ARG A 228 17.12 -3.09 -2.67
N LEU A 229 17.31 -4.15 -1.89
CA LEU A 229 17.60 -4.01 -0.47
C LEU A 229 18.95 -3.32 -0.25
N GLN A 230 18.91 -2.08 0.24
CA GLN A 230 20.05 -1.37 0.81
C GLN A 230 20.13 -1.62 2.32
N TYR A 231 18.98 -1.57 3.00
CA TYR A 231 18.83 -1.94 4.40
C TYR A 231 18.35 -3.38 4.47
N ASN A 232 19.22 -4.28 4.97
CA ASN A 232 18.91 -5.69 5.12
C ASN A 232 19.22 -6.14 6.55
N TYR A 233 18.16 -6.34 7.34
CA TYR A 233 18.28 -6.70 8.75
C TYR A 233 18.99 -8.04 8.95
N PHE A 234 18.76 -9.00 8.04
CA PHE A 234 19.31 -10.35 8.14
C PHE A 234 20.75 -10.49 7.62
N ALA A 235 21.26 -9.49 6.89
CA ALA A 235 22.66 -9.44 6.48
C ALA A 235 23.55 -8.80 7.55
N GLN A 236 23.02 -7.87 8.33
CA GLN A 236 23.76 -7.17 9.40
C GLN A 236 24.02 -8.03 10.65
N LYS A 237 23.36 -9.20 10.74
CA LYS A 237 23.48 -10.14 11.85
C LYS A 237 24.38 -11.35 11.57
N ARG A 238 25.06 -11.37 10.41
CA ARG A 238 26.01 -12.41 10.05
C ARG A 238 27.43 -11.94 10.23
#